data_AF-A0A328RE80-F1
#
_entry.id   AF-A0A328RE80-F1
#
_cell.length_a   1.000
_cell.length_b   1.000
_cell.length_c   1.000
_cell.angle_alpha   90.00
_cell.angle_beta   90.00
_cell.angle_gamma   90.00
#
_symmetry.space_group_name_H-M   'P 1'
#
loop_
_entity.id
_entity.type
_entity.pdbx_description
1 polymer ?
#
loop_
_entity_poly.entity_id
_entity_poly.type
_entity_poly.pdbx_seq_one_letter_code
_entity_poly.pdbx_strand_id
1 'polypeptide(L)'
;MIFRNSFNKTISIHSLVAGKSPKETAIFSGLASIPQIAFVLPLDTIKNCQQINNTTFKDQFYWLAQKGSRRFFQGFYASFLTVILSRSVGFGCQHLYYSMLKNKISHHQNTVGSSALAGATKSVICLPLDNIKNTIQTMGVPNTRSYQNPTSTISILHELYKSQGLKGFYRGLPNSMQKSALGYSIWIPFRNWAEKTVPVPDKEMSQTIRHFVIGATAGIVTRWVIWPIDKIKTQRQTTNILQGKSTISAFKSIVKKEGFKLYRGIWTQCAGSVLSGAIFNMSWFLFQKNNQLSKD
;
A
#
# COMPACT_ATOMS: atom_id res chain seq x y z
N MET A 1 39.94 21.76 1.09
CA MET A 1 39.66 20.32 1.32
C MET A 1 38.48 20.08 2.30
N ILE A 2 37.49 20.99 2.36
CA ILE A 2 36.37 20.92 3.34
C ILE A 2 34.96 20.92 2.66
N PHE A 3 34.86 21.13 1.35
CA PHE A 3 33.56 21.28 0.67
C PHE A 3 33.00 20.03 -0.05
N ARG A 4 33.61 18.85 0.13
CA ARG A 4 33.23 17.64 -0.64
C ARG A 4 32.23 16.70 0.07
N ASN A 5 31.84 16.97 1.33
CA ASN A 5 31.02 16.05 2.13
C ASN A 5 29.52 16.41 2.27
N SER A 6 29.03 17.54 1.76
CA SER A 6 27.63 17.95 1.99
C SER A 6 26.63 17.53 0.88
N PHE A 7 27.11 17.17 -0.31
CA PHE A 7 26.26 17.01 -1.50
C PHE A 7 25.85 15.57 -1.86
N ASN A 8 26.18 14.58 -1.03
CA ASN A 8 25.73 13.19 -1.19
C ASN A 8 24.40 12.88 -0.48
N LYS A 9 23.64 13.90 -0.06
CA LYS A 9 22.23 13.73 0.36
C LYS A 9 21.36 13.47 -0.87
N THR A 10 21.54 12.27 -1.41
CA THR A 10 20.54 11.55 -2.19
C THR A 10 19.18 11.78 -1.51
N ILE A 11 18.15 12.11 -2.27
CA ILE A 11 16.75 12.10 -1.84
C ILE A 11 16.35 10.62 -1.65
N SER A 12 17.02 10.00 -0.69
CA SER A 12 16.62 8.75 -0.07
C SER A 12 15.63 9.15 1.01
N ILE A 13 14.62 8.33 1.25
CA ILE A 13 13.64 8.53 2.33
C ILE A 13 14.34 8.75 3.69
N HIS A 14 15.61 8.35 3.81
CA HIS A 14 16.48 8.66 4.94
C HIS A 14 16.85 10.14 5.12
N SER A 15 17.02 10.94 4.06
CA SER A 15 17.40 12.36 4.19
C SER A 15 16.22 13.26 4.62
N LEU A 16 14.98 12.82 4.39
CA LEU A 16 13.76 13.48 4.90
C LEU A 16 13.53 13.27 6.41
N VAL A 17 14.21 12.26 6.99
CA VAL A 17 14.18 11.93 8.43
C VAL A 17 15.43 12.48 9.15
N ALA A 18 16.40 13.02 8.41
CA ALA A 18 17.65 13.51 8.97
C ALA A 18 17.43 14.82 9.75
N GLY A 19 17.12 14.71 11.05
CA GLY A 19 17.13 15.82 12.01
C GLY A 19 15.92 15.93 12.94
N LYS A 20 14.87 15.11 12.80
CA LYS A 20 13.71 15.10 13.70
C LYS A 20 13.68 13.87 14.60
N SER A 21 13.12 13.99 15.80
CA SER A 21 12.95 12.84 16.69
C SER A 21 12.05 11.77 16.04
N PRO A 22 12.22 10.47 16.37
CA PRO A 22 11.37 9.40 15.83
C PRO A 22 9.87 9.64 16.08
N LYS A 23 9.52 10.27 17.21
CA LYS A 23 8.15 10.61 17.59
C LYS A 23 7.54 11.68 16.68
N GLU A 24 8.27 12.76 16.42
CA GLU A 24 7.83 13.82 15.51
C GLU A 24 7.63 13.29 14.09
N THR A 25 8.58 12.48 13.61
CA THR A 25 8.50 11.86 12.28
C THR A 25 7.24 11.00 12.13
N ALA A 26 6.89 10.22 13.17
CA ALA A 26 5.67 9.42 13.19
C ALA A 26 4.41 10.30 13.12
N ILE A 27 4.33 11.37 13.92
CA ILE A 27 3.18 12.30 13.95
C ILE A 27 3.00 12.98 12.59
N PHE A 28 4.07 13.57 12.03
CA PHE A 28 4.01 14.23 10.73
C PHE A 28 3.64 13.24 9.61
N SER A 29 4.11 12.00 9.70
CA SER A 29 3.76 10.98 8.71
C SER A 29 2.27 10.61 8.80
N GLY A 30 1.70 10.57 10.02
CA GLY A 30 0.27 10.36 10.25
C GLY A 30 -0.58 11.49 9.69
N LEU A 31 -0.22 12.75 9.97
CA LEU A 31 -0.93 13.93 9.47
C LEU A 31 -0.87 14.05 7.94
N ALA A 32 0.32 13.82 7.35
CA ALA A 32 0.49 13.77 5.89
C ALA A 32 -0.30 12.64 5.22
N SER A 33 -0.72 11.62 5.98
CA SER A 33 -1.57 10.54 5.48
C SER A 33 -3.02 10.95 5.29
N ILE A 34 -3.52 11.98 5.98
CA ILE A 34 -4.95 12.33 5.97
C ILE A 34 -5.39 12.80 4.56
N PRO A 35 -4.76 13.80 3.94
CA PRO A 35 -5.13 14.22 2.58
C PRO A 35 -4.89 13.08 1.58
N GLN A 36 -3.78 12.36 1.73
CA GLN A 36 -3.48 11.20 0.88
C GLN A 36 -4.62 10.18 0.90
N ILE A 37 -5.14 9.81 2.08
CA ILE A 37 -6.23 8.85 2.18
C ILE A 37 -7.52 9.43 1.61
N ALA A 38 -7.86 10.69 1.90
CA ALA A 38 -9.08 11.30 1.37
C ALA A 38 -9.15 11.23 -0.16
N PHE A 39 -8.05 11.49 -0.86
CA PHE A 39 -8.03 11.46 -2.33
C PHE A 39 -7.89 10.04 -2.91
N VAL A 40 -7.22 9.12 -2.22
CA VAL A 40 -6.94 7.77 -2.74
C VAL A 40 -8.05 6.78 -2.41
N LEU A 41 -8.79 6.99 -1.32
CA LEU A 41 -9.80 6.05 -0.85
C LEU A 41 -10.92 5.76 -1.87
N PRO A 42 -11.44 6.74 -2.62
CA PRO A 42 -12.40 6.45 -3.69
C PRO A 42 -11.86 5.46 -4.73
N LEU A 43 -10.60 5.60 -5.13
CA LEU A 43 -9.95 4.71 -6.09
C LEU A 43 -9.69 3.33 -5.49
N ASP A 44 -9.27 3.25 -4.23
CA ASP A 44 -9.12 1.98 -3.51
C ASP A 44 -10.45 1.21 -3.44
N THR A 45 -11.55 1.92 -3.14
CA THR A 45 -12.89 1.34 -3.06
C THR A 45 -13.33 0.80 -4.43
N ILE A 46 -13.21 1.60 -5.51
CA ILE A 46 -13.53 1.16 -6.88
C ILE A 46 -12.70 -0.06 -7.26
N LYS A 47 -11.38 0.01 -7.03
CA LYS A 47 -10.44 -1.07 -7.35
C LYS A 47 -10.81 -2.37 -6.64
N ASN A 48 -11.10 -2.32 -5.34
CA ASN A 48 -11.48 -3.51 -4.57
C ASN A 48 -12.79 -4.12 -5.07
N CYS A 49 -13.78 -3.31 -5.47
CA CYS A 49 -15.00 -3.80 -6.11
C CYS A 49 -14.73 -4.45 -7.48
N GLN A 50 -13.87 -3.84 -8.30
CA GLN A 50 -13.47 -4.37 -9.61
C GLN A 50 -12.75 -5.72 -9.51
N GLN A 51 -11.91 -5.91 -8.48
CA GLN A 51 -11.17 -7.15 -8.25
C GLN A 51 -12.08 -8.35 -7.92
N ILE A 52 -13.26 -8.11 -7.37
CA ILE A 52 -14.18 -9.18 -6.95
C ILE A 52 -15.12 -9.56 -8.09
N ASN A 53 -15.70 -8.58 -8.78
CA ASN A 53 -16.77 -8.82 -9.75
C ASN A 53 -16.35 -8.63 -11.22
N ASN A 54 -15.06 -8.35 -11.51
CA ASN A 54 -14.51 -8.15 -12.86
C ASN A 54 -15.22 -7.10 -13.73
N THR A 55 -15.86 -6.13 -13.10
CA THR A 55 -16.57 -5.00 -13.73
C THR A 55 -15.61 -3.92 -14.24
N THR A 56 -16.07 -3.08 -15.16
CA THR A 56 -15.26 -1.93 -15.63
C THR A 56 -15.18 -0.84 -14.56
N PHE A 57 -14.34 0.18 -14.80
CA PHE A 57 -14.26 1.35 -13.90
C PHE A 57 -15.56 2.15 -13.92
N LYS A 58 -16.11 2.39 -15.11
CA LYS A 58 -17.34 3.17 -15.29
C LYS A 58 -18.52 2.51 -14.56
N ASP A 59 -18.73 1.22 -14.75
CA ASP A 59 -19.85 0.50 -14.11
C ASP A 59 -19.77 0.60 -12.59
N GLN A 60 -18.57 0.44 -12.02
CA GLN A 60 -18.39 0.52 -10.57
C GLN A 60 -18.50 1.95 -10.04
N PHE A 61 -18.01 2.93 -10.79
CA PHE A 61 -18.18 4.33 -10.43
C PHE A 61 -19.66 4.71 -10.37
N TYR A 62 -20.44 4.37 -11.41
CA TYR A 62 -21.88 4.66 -11.44
C TYR A 62 -22.65 3.90 -10.35
N TRP A 63 -22.34 2.62 -10.13
CA TRP A 63 -22.96 1.84 -9.06
C TRP A 63 -22.68 2.42 -7.67
N LEU A 64 -21.45 2.87 -7.39
CA LEU A 64 -21.12 3.55 -6.13
C LEU A 64 -21.81 4.92 -6.03
N ALA A 65 -21.85 5.68 -7.12
CA ALA A 65 -22.49 6.99 -7.17
C ALA A 65 -23.99 6.93 -6.88
N GLN A 66 -24.69 5.91 -7.40
CA GLN A 66 -26.11 5.66 -7.12
C GLN A 66 -26.38 5.38 -5.64
N LYS A 67 -25.42 4.77 -4.92
CA LYS A 67 -25.51 4.54 -3.48
C LYS A 67 -25.13 5.76 -2.62
N GLY A 68 -24.72 6.86 -3.26
CA GLY A 68 -24.36 8.12 -2.61
C GLY A 68 -22.84 8.34 -2.47
N SER A 69 -22.43 9.61 -2.46
CA SER A 69 -21.02 10.03 -2.41
C SER A 69 -20.25 9.52 -1.19
N ARG A 70 -20.94 9.33 -0.04
CA ARG A 70 -20.35 8.75 1.18
C ARG A 70 -19.82 7.33 0.97
N ARG A 71 -20.36 6.58 -0.01
CA ARG A 71 -19.98 5.19 -0.28
C ARG A 71 -18.53 5.04 -0.72
N PHE A 72 -17.97 6.04 -1.41
CA PHE A 72 -16.57 6.06 -1.84
C PHE A 72 -15.58 6.12 -0.66
N PHE A 73 -16.02 6.69 0.46
CA PHE A 73 -15.19 6.95 1.64
C PHE A 73 -15.44 5.95 2.79
N GLN A 74 -16.25 4.92 2.56
CA GLN A 74 -16.45 3.88 3.57
C GLN A 74 -15.13 3.16 3.88
N GLY A 75 -14.86 3.00 5.16
CA GLY A 75 -13.59 2.42 5.64
C GLY A 75 -12.47 3.44 5.78
N PHE A 76 -12.76 4.74 5.78
CA PHE A 76 -11.76 5.79 6.03
C PHE A 76 -10.99 5.57 7.32
N TYR A 77 -11.68 5.38 8.46
CA TYR A 77 -11.03 5.15 9.75
C TYR A 77 -10.17 3.88 9.78
N ALA A 78 -10.68 2.77 9.24
CA ALA A 78 -9.92 1.54 9.11
C ALA A 78 -8.67 1.74 8.23
N SER A 79 -8.80 2.49 7.14
CA SER A 79 -7.69 2.83 6.24
C SER A 79 -6.65 3.71 6.93
N PHE A 80 -7.09 4.71 7.69
CA PHE A 80 -6.22 5.60 8.44
C PHE A 80 -5.40 4.87 9.49
N LEU A 81 -6.04 4.05 10.32
CA LEU A 81 -5.35 3.22 11.32
C LEU A 81 -4.37 2.24 10.66
N THR A 82 -4.79 1.59 9.58
CA THR A 82 -3.93 0.67 8.81
C THR A 82 -2.68 1.39 8.31
N VAL A 83 -2.82 2.58 7.75
CA VAL A 83 -1.71 3.35 7.16
C VAL A 83 -0.72 3.80 8.23
N ILE A 84 -1.20 4.31 9.36
CA ILE A 84 -0.35 4.71 10.49
C ILE A 84 0.45 3.52 10.99
N LEU A 85 -0.23 2.41 11.33
CA LEU A 85 0.44 1.21 11.84
C LEU A 85 1.43 0.64 10.83
N SER A 86 1.02 0.57 9.55
CA SER A 86 1.87 0.12 8.46
C SER A 86 3.17 0.91 8.35
N ARG A 87 3.10 2.23 8.47
CA ARG A 87 4.28 3.10 8.34
C ARG A 87 5.18 3.00 9.56
N SER A 88 4.61 3.07 10.77
CA SER A 88 5.35 2.93 12.01
C SER A 88 6.10 1.60 12.11
N VAL A 89 5.40 0.48 11.86
CA VAL A 89 5.99 -0.86 11.87
C VAL A 89 6.99 -1.02 10.71
N GLY A 90 6.62 -0.57 9.51
CA GLY A 90 7.45 -0.73 8.32
C GLY A 90 8.83 -0.12 8.47
N PHE A 91 8.92 1.16 8.86
CA PHE A 91 10.21 1.83 9.04
C PHE A 91 11.00 1.29 10.22
N GLY A 92 10.33 1.03 11.36
CA GLY A 92 10.99 0.47 12.54
C GLY A 92 11.59 -0.91 12.28
N CYS A 93 10.80 -1.84 11.76
CA CYS A 93 11.28 -3.19 11.45
C CYS A 93 12.33 -3.20 10.34
N GLN A 94 12.20 -2.35 9.32
CA GLN A 94 13.22 -2.27 8.27
C GLN A 94 14.58 -1.85 8.83
N HIS A 95 14.60 -0.83 9.71
CA HIS A 95 15.85 -0.38 10.33
C HIS A 95 16.49 -1.49 11.18
N LEU A 96 15.69 -2.19 12.00
CA LEU A 96 16.15 -3.32 12.81
C LEU A 96 16.69 -4.47 11.95
N TYR A 97 15.97 -4.91 10.92
CA TYR A 97 16.45 -5.99 10.05
C TYR A 97 17.67 -5.58 9.23
N TYR A 98 17.75 -4.32 8.80
CA TYR A 98 18.89 -3.80 8.07
C TYR A 98 20.16 -3.82 8.92
N SER A 99 20.08 -3.42 10.19
CA SER A 99 21.23 -3.45 11.11
C SER A 99 21.67 -4.87 11.44
N MET A 100 20.73 -5.81 11.61
CA MET A 100 21.04 -7.23 11.85
C MET A 100 21.75 -7.92 10.67
N LEU A 101 21.47 -7.49 9.43
CA LEU A 101 21.98 -8.10 8.21
C LEU A 101 23.18 -7.35 7.59
N LYS A 102 23.49 -6.12 8.06
CA LYS A 102 24.52 -5.23 7.50
C LYS A 102 25.89 -5.87 7.31
N ASN A 103 26.28 -6.78 8.21
CA ASN A 103 27.59 -7.41 8.19
C ASN A 103 27.58 -8.85 7.63
N LYS A 104 26.43 -9.35 7.18
CA LYS A 104 26.27 -10.75 6.75
C LYS A 104 26.12 -10.92 5.25
N ILE A 105 25.64 -9.89 4.55
CA ILE A 105 25.30 -9.94 3.12
C ILE A 105 25.61 -8.62 2.43
N SER A 106 25.68 -8.65 1.09
CA SER A 106 25.89 -7.45 0.26
C SER A 106 24.86 -6.37 0.55
N HIS A 107 25.25 -5.09 0.44
CA HIS A 107 24.37 -3.94 0.65
C HIS A 107 23.04 -4.08 -0.10
N HIS A 108 23.09 -4.47 -1.38
CA HIS A 108 21.87 -4.60 -2.20
C HIS A 108 20.94 -5.70 -1.69
N GLN A 109 21.50 -6.87 -1.37
CA GLN A 109 20.77 -8.00 -0.80
C GLN A 109 20.21 -7.65 0.59
N ASN A 110 20.95 -6.87 1.38
CA ASN A 110 20.47 -6.38 2.67
C ASN A 110 19.27 -5.45 2.51
N THR A 111 19.35 -4.47 1.61
CA THR A 111 18.22 -3.56 1.37
C THR A 111 16.96 -4.34 0.97
N VAL A 112 17.07 -5.29 0.06
CA VAL A 112 15.92 -6.10 -0.38
C VAL A 112 15.42 -7.02 0.74
N GLY A 113 16.32 -7.75 1.40
CA GLY A 113 15.99 -8.71 2.45
C GLY A 113 15.38 -8.06 3.68
N SER A 114 15.97 -6.97 4.18
CA SER A 114 15.43 -6.22 5.32
C SER A 114 14.06 -5.61 5.02
N SER A 115 13.85 -5.07 3.82
CA SER A 115 12.54 -4.57 3.38
C SER A 115 11.51 -5.69 3.24
N ALA A 116 11.89 -6.86 2.70
CA ALA A 116 10.99 -8.01 2.57
C ALA A 116 10.55 -8.54 3.94
N LEU A 117 11.48 -8.69 4.89
CA LEU A 117 11.19 -9.11 6.26
C LEU A 117 10.31 -8.08 6.98
N ALA A 118 10.61 -6.79 6.86
CA ALA A 118 9.76 -5.72 7.41
C ALA A 118 8.35 -5.77 6.82
N GLY A 119 8.22 -6.04 5.52
CA GLY A 119 6.93 -6.22 4.84
C GLY A 119 6.14 -7.43 5.34
N ALA A 120 6.82 -8.53 5.67
CA ALA A 120 6.22 -9.71 6.26
C ALA A 120 5.70 -9.43 7.68
N THR A 121 6.53 -8.81 8.54
CA THR A 121 6.14 -8.41 9.90
C THR A 121 4.97 -7.42 9.88
N LYS A 122 5.06 -6.41 9.01
CA LYS A 122 3.96 -5.48 8.74
C LYS A 122 2.68 -6.23 8.33
N SER A 123 2.79 -7.23 7.46
CA SER A 123 1.62 -8.01 7.03
C SER A 123 0.96 -8.69 8.21
N VAL A 124 1.71 -9.31 9.13
CA VAL A 124 1.12 -9.93 10.33
C VAL A 124 0.35 -8.91 11.17
N ILE A 125 0.95 -7.74 11.44
CA ILE A 125 0.35 -6.73 12.32
C ILE A 125 -0.83 -6.01 11.67
N CYS A 126 -0.74 -5.68 10.38
CA CYS A 126 -1.73 -4.84 9.70
C CYS A 126 -2.88 -5.63 9.08
N LEU A 127 -2.75 -6.95 8.89
CA LEU A 127 -3.73 -7.74 8.16
C LEU A 127 -5.16 -7.69 8.74
N PRO A 128 -5.37 -7.72 10.06
CA PRO A 128 -6.71 -7.60 10.61
C PRO A 128 -7.42 -6.31 10.17
N LEU A 129 -6.72 -5.17 10.19
CA LEU A 129 -7.27 -3.89 9.78
C LEU A 129 -7.43 -3.77 8.26
N ASP A 130 -6.47 -4.29 7.49
CA ASP A 130 -6.60 -4.44 6.03
C ASP A 130 -7.87 -5.23 5.66
N ASN A 131 -8.15 -6.31 6.39
CA ASN A 131 -9.30 -7.18 6.14
C ASN A 131 -10.61 -6.46 6.46
N ILE A 132 -10.68 -5.75 7.59
CA ILE A 132 -11.84 -4.92 7.96
C ILE A 132 -12.06 -3.84 6.89
N LYS A 133 -11.01 -3.11 6.47
CA LYS A 133 -11.07 -2.11 5.40
C LYS A 133 -11.63 -2.70 4.11
N ASN A 134 -11.03 -3.79 3.62
CA ASN A 134 -11.43 -4.41 2.35
C ASN A 134 -12.86 -4.96 2.41
N THR A 135 -13.26 -5.49 3.56
CA THR A 135 -14.64 -5.95 3.79
C THR A 135 -15.61 -4.78 3.68
N ILE A 136 -15.38 -3.69 4.43
CA ILE A 136 -16.20 -2.46 4.37
C ILE A 136 -16.31 -1.93 2.94
N GLN A 137 -15.19 -1.81 2.25
CA GLN A 137 -15.16 -1.22 0.90
C GLN A 137 -15.96 -2.04 -0.11
N THR A 138 -16.02 -3.36 0.07
CA THR A 138 -16.64 -4.29 -0.89
C THR A 138 -18.06 -4.70 -0.50
N MET A 139 -18.60 -4.20 0.62
CA MET A 139 -19.95 -4.51 1.07
C MET A 139 -21.01 -4.25 -0.01
N GLY A 140 -21.86 -5.25 -0.23
CA GLY A 140 -22.95 -5.19 -1.19
C GLY A 140 -22.54 -5.44 -2.64
N VAL A 141 -21.27 -5.73 -2.92
CA VAL A 141 -20.83 -6.21 -4.25
C VAL A 141 -21.23 -7.69 -4.38
N PRO A 142 -21.69 -8.15 -5.56
CA PRO A 142 -22.02 -9.56 -5.77
C PRO A 142 -20.88 -10.51 -5.39
N ASN A 143 -21.21 -11.67 -4.83
CA ASN A 143 -20.27 -12.69 -4.35
C ASN A 143 -19.40 -12.30 -3.13
N THR A 144 -19.64 -11.13 -2.54
CA THR A 144 -19.07 -10.78 -1.23
C THR A 144 -19.86 -11.42 -0.11
N ARG A 145 -19.24 -11.53 1.06
CA ARG A 145 -19.96 -11.96 2.26
C ARG A 145 -21.03 -10.93 2.59
N SER A 146 -22.27 -11.40 2.74
CA SER A 146 -23.37 -10.59 3.24
C SER A 146 -23.22 -10.46 4.76
N TYR A 147 -23.15 -9.22 5.22
CA TYR A 147 -23.17 -8.85 6.64
C TYR A 147 -24.54 -8.22 6.93
N GLN A 148 -25.20 -8.64 8.00
CA GLN A 148 -26.53 -8.15 8.34
C GLN A 148 -26.43 -6.74 8.97
N ASN A 149 -26.98 -5.73 8.28
CA ASN A 149 -27.07 -4.34 8.74
C ASN A 149 -25.78 -3.71 9.34
N PRO A 150 -24.68 -3.61 8.57
CA PRO A 150 -23.46 -2.99 9.07
C PRO A 150 -23.53 -1.46 8.99
N THR A 151 -24.02 -0.82 10.05
CA THR A 151 -24.03 0.66 10.16
C THR A 151 -22.67 1.23 10.58
N SER A 152 -21.79 0.43 11.20
CA SER A 152 -20.50 0.86 11.73
C SER A 152 -19.35 -0.13 11.51
N THR A 153 -18.12 0.38 11.50
CA THR A 153 -16.87 -0.41 11.44
C THR A 153 -16.78 -1.43 12.59
N ILE A 154 -17.31 -1.07 13.77
CA ILE A 154 -17.32 -1.92 14.96
C ILE A 154 -18.31 -3.08 14.79
N SER A 155 -19.47 -2.84 14.20
CA SER A 155 -20.47 -3.87 13.91
C SER A 155 -19.90 -4.95 12.99
N ILE A 156 -19.15 -4.53 11.96
CA ILE A 156 -18.49 -5.45 11.01
C ILE A 156 -17.38 -6.23 11.70
N LEU A 157 -16.60 -5.60 12.58
CA LEU A 157 -15.58 -6.28 13.37
C LEU A 157 -16.22 -7.37 14.25
N HIS A 158 -17.29 -7.02 14.96
CA HIS A 158 -18.02 -7.95 15.81
C HIS A 158 -18.63 -9.11 15.02
N GLU A 159 -19.25 -8.84 13.87
CA GLU A 159 -19.84 -9.87 13.02
C GLU A 159 -18.79 -10.77 12.36
N LEU A 160 -17.64 -10.21 11.95
CA LEU A 160 -16.51 -10.99 11.45
C LEU A 160 -15.94 -11.91 12.54
N TYR A 161 -15.83 -11.41 13.77
CA TYR A 161 -15.39 -12.21 14.91
C TYR A 161 -16.40 -13.32 15.24
N LYS A 162 -17.70 -13.00 15.29
CA LYS A 162 -18.76 -13.98 15.57
C LYS A 162 -18.84 -15.08 14.50
N SER A 163 -18.64 -14.73 13.23
CA SER A 163 -18.78 -15.67 12.10
C SER A 163 -17.54 -16.51 11.83
N GLN A 164 -16.32 -16.01 12.08
CA GLN A 164 -15.08 -16.66 11.66
C GLN A 164 -14.00 -16.74 12.75
N GLY A 165 -14.24 -16.14 13.91
CA GLY A 165 -13.26 -15.98 14.98
C GLY A 165 -11.99 -15.24 14.54
N LEU A 166 -10.92 -15.42 15.30
CA LEU A 166 -9.62 -14.78 15.03
C LEU A 166 -9.02 -15.21 13.68
N LYS A 167 -9.26 -16.46 13.26
CA LYS A 167 -8.76 -16.98 11.96
C LYS A 167 -9.34 -16.21 10.77
N GLY A 168 -10.54 -15.63 10.90
CA GLY A 168 -11.17 -14.79 9.88
C GLY A 168 -10.34 -13.56 9.53
N PHE A 169 -9.78 -12.88 10.55
CA PHE A 169 -8.98 -11.67 10.39
C PHE A 169 -7.68 -11.91 9.62
N TYR A 170 -7.09 -13.11 9.77
CA TYR A 170 -5.82 -13.47 9.12
C TYR A 170 -5.98 -14.21 7.78
N ARG A 171 -7.20 -14.26 7.21
CA ARG A 171 -7.41 -14.84 5.88
C ARG A 171 -6.60 -14.06 4.83
N GLY A 172 -5.75 -14.79 4.09
CA GLY A 172 -4.87 -14.21 3.08
C GLY A 172 -3.48 -13.78 3.59
N LEU A 173 -3.10 -14.11 4.83
CA LEU A 173 -1.77 -13.79 5.37
C LEU A 173 -0.61 -14.27 4.48
N PRO A 174 -0.58 -15.52 3.98
CA PRO A 174 0.50 -15.95 3.09
C PRO A 174 0.59 -15.10 1.82
N ASN A 175 -0.55 -14.72 1.23
CA ASN A 175 -0.57 -13.85 0.05
C ASN A 175 -0.11 -12.43 0.38
N SER A 176 -0.42 -11.92 1.56
CA SER A 176 0.05 -10.59 1.99
C SER A 176 1.57 -10.56 2.18
N MET A 177 2.14 -11.62 2.77
CA MET A 177 3.59 -11.77 2.92
C MET A 177 4.27 -11.92 1.55
N GLN A 178 3.74 -12.79 0.67
CA GLN A 178 4.24 -12.97 -0.70
C GLN A 178 4.20 -11.67 -1.49
N LYS A 179 3.06 -10.94 -1.44
CA LYS A 179 2.92 -9.63 -2.09
C LYS A 179 3.98 -8.65 -1.61
N SER A 180 4.25 -8.62 -0.30
CA SER A 180 5.25 -7.72 0.28
C SER A 180 6.66 -8.08 -0.16
N ALA A 181 7.03 -9.37 -0.07
CA ALA A 181 8.35 -9.86 -0.47
C ALA A 181 8.64 -9.59 -1.96
N LEU A 182 7.70 -9.97 -2.84
CA LEU A 182 7.83 -9.72 -4.29
C LEU A 182 7.81 -8.23 -4.61
N GLY A 183 6.98 -7.46 -3.90
CA GLY A 183 6.89 -6.02 -4.03
C GLY A 183 8.26 -5.35 -3.88
N TYR A 184 8.95 -5.61 -2.78
CA TYR A 184 10.27 -5.03 -2.53
C TYR A 184 11.37 -5.62 -3.41
N SER A 185 11.29 -6.92 -3.72
CA SER A 185 12.27 -7.62 -4.58
C SER A 185 12.26 -7.11 -6.02
N ILE A 186 11.15 -6.49 -6.46
CA ILE A 186 11.05 -5.90 -7.80
C ILE A 186 11.28 -4.40 -7.74
N TRP A 187 10.67 -3.71 -6.77
CA TRP A 187 10.71 -2.25 -6.69
C TRP A 187 12.13 -1.72 -6.46
N ILE A 188 12.89 -2.31 -5.53
CA ILE A 188 14.23 -1.81 -5.18
C ILE A 188 15.21 -2.00 -6.34
N PRO A 189 15.38 -3.19 -6.96
CA PRO A 189 16.30 -3.33 -8.09
C PRO A 189 15.89 -2.48 -9.28
N PHE A 190 14.60 -2.41 -9.62
CA PHE A 190 14.13 -1.58 -10.73
C PHE A 190 14.43 -0.10 -10.47
N ARG A 191 14.15 0.38 -9.25
CA ARG A 191 14.46 1.77 -8.87
C ARG A 191 15.95 2.06 -8.97
N ASN A 192 16.80 1.18 -8.44
CA ASN A 192 18.25 1.35 -8.50
C ASN A 192 18.78 1.36 -9.95
N TRP A 193 18.23 0.50 -10.81
CA TRP A 193 18.56 0.49 -12.24
C TRP A 193 18.14 1.80 -12.92
N ALA A 194 16.92 2.27 -12.67
CA ALA A 194 16.42 3.52 -13.24
C ALA A 194 17.19 4.75 -12.72
N GLU A 195 17.56 4.79 -11.44
CA GLU A 195 18.37 5.88 -10.86
C GLU A 195 19.79 5.95 -11.43
N LYS A 196 20.35 4.81 -11.86
CA LYS A 196 21.66 4.74 -12.54
C LYS A 196 21.58 5.11 -14.02
N THR A 197 20.46 4.81 -14.66
CA THR A 197 20.29 4.98 -16.12
C THR A 197 19.83 6.37 -16.49
N VAL A 198 18.97 6.99 -15.66
CA VAL A 198 18.40 8.32 -15.93
C VAL A 198 19.35 9.40 -15.41
N PRO A 199 19.90 10.28 -16.28
CA PRO A 199 20.81 11.36 -15.89
C PRO A 199 20.23 12.27 -14.81
N VAL A 200 21.08 12.77 -13.92
CA VAL A 200 20.67 13.71 -12.87
C VAL A 200 20.66 15.13 -13.44
N PRO A 201 19.51 15.82 -13.49
CA PRO A 201 19.45 17.21 -13.95
C PRO A 201 20.07 18.18 -12.94
N ASP A 202 20.57 19.32 -13.41
CA ASP A 202 21.17 20.34 -12.53
C ASP A 202 20.14 21.08 -11.67
N LYS A 203 18.93 21.30 -12.21
CA LYS A 203 17.85 22.02 -11.52
C LYS A 203 17.17 21.14 -10.47
N GLU A 204 17.00 21.67 -9.26
CA GLU A 204 16.36 20.97 -8.11
C GLU A 204 14.95 20.45 -8.44
N MET A 205 14.12 21.28 -9.09
CA MET A 205 12.78 20.88 -9.52
C MET A 205 12.81 19.69 -10.48
N SER A 206 13.78 19.68 -11.42
CA SER A 206 13.95 18.58 -12.37
C SER A 206 14.46 17.30 -11.69
N GLN A 207 15.28 17.41 -10.63
CA GLN A 207 15.66 16.25 -9.81
C GLN A 207 14.46 15.65 -9.07
N THR A 208 13.59 16.50 -8.51
CA THR A 208 12.35 16.06 -7.84
C THR A 208 11.42 15.34 -8.81
N ILE A 209 11.22 15.91 -10.00
CA ILE A 209 10.42 15.28 -11.07
C ILE A 209 11.03 13.94 -11.48
N ARG A 210 12.35 13.87 -11.65
CA ARG A 210 13.06 12.61 -11.96
C ARG A 210 12.79 11.53 -10.92
N HIS A 211 12.97 11.83 -9.63
CA HIS A 211 12.71 10.85 -8.56
C HIS A 211 11.24 10.44 -8.50
N PHE A 212 10.31 11.37 -8.76
CA PHE A 212 8.89 11.06 -8.86
C PHE A 212 8.58 10.11 -10.02
N VAL A 213 9.10 10.37 -11.22
CA VAL A 213 8.88 9.52 -12.41
C VAL A 213 9.50 8.14 -12.24
N ILE A 214 10.72 8.06 -11.70
CA ILE A 214 11.37 6.78 -11.39
C ILE A 214 10.55 6.01 -10.34
N GLY A 215 10.09 6.67 -9.28
CA GLY A 215 9.26 6.05 -8.25
C GLY A 215 7.91 5.56 -8.78
N ALA A 216 7.26 6.36 -9.63
CA ALA A 216 5.98 6.04 -10.26
C ALA A 216 6.09 4.85 -11.20
N THR A 217 7.08 4.86 -12.10
CA THR A 217 7.34 3.75 -13.05
C THR A 217 7.71 2.47 -12.33
N ALA A 218 8.62 2.53 -11.35
CA ALA A 218 8.95 1.40 -10.49
C ALA A 218 7.69 0.84 -9.81
N GLY A 219 6.87 1.71 -9.25
CA GLY A 219 5.61 1.32 -8.62
C GLY A 219 4.62 0.66 -9.57
N ILE A 220 4.53 1.13 -10.82
CA ILE A 220 3.68 0.51 -11.85
C ILE A 220 4.19 -0.88 -12.20
N VAL A 221 5.48 -1.02 -12.52
CA VAL A 221 6.10 -2.32 -12.87
C VAL A 221 5.89 -3.33 -11.75
N THR A 222 6.17 -2.96 -10.50
CA THR A 222 5.92 -3.82 -9.35
C THR A 222 4.45 -4.23 -9.26
N ARG A 223 3.52 -3.31 -9.50
CA ARG A 223 2.07 -3.58 -9.44
C ARG A 223 1.62 -4.61 -10.47
N TRP A 224 2.16 -4.56 -11.69
CA TRP A 224 1.87 -5.56 -12.73
C TRP A 224 2.24 -6.98 -12.30
N VAL A 225 3.38 -7.14 -11.63
CA VAL A 225 3.84 -8.47 -11.19
C VAL A 225 3.05 -8.98 -9.97
N ILE A 226 2.78 -8.11 -8.98
CA ILE A 226 2.07 -8.53 -7.76
C ILE A 226 0.56 -8.67 -7.93
N TRP A 227 -0.01 -8.17 -9.04
CA TRP A 227 -1.46 -8.06 -9.23
C TRP A 227 -2.23 -9.37 -9.00
N PRO A 228 -1.79 -10.54 -9.53
CA PRO A 228 -2.50 -11.79 -9.30
C PRO A 228 -2.59 -12.19 -7.81
N ILE A 229 -1.50 -11.93 -7.08
CA ILE A 229 -1.42 -12.24 -5.64
C ILE A 229 -2.30 -11.28 -4.84
N ASP A 230 -2.33 -10.01 -5.23
CA ASP A 230 -3.23 -9.02 -4.63
C ASP A 230 -4.69 -9.41 -4.82
N LYS A 231 -5.08 -9.85 -6.03
CA LYS A 231 -6.44 -10.33 -6.29
C LYS A 231 -6.81 -11.54 -5.42
N ILE A 232 -5.92 -12.52 -5.29
CA ILE A 232 -6.13 -13.69 -4.42
C ILE A 232 -6.26 -13.26 -2.95
N LYS A 233 -5.42 -12.33 -2.48
CA LYS A 233 -5.50 -11.77 -1.12
C LYS A 233 -6.88 -11.15 -0.91
N THR A 234 -7.30 -10.23 -1.76
CA THR A 234 -8.58 -9.51 -1.64
C THR A 234 -9.75 -10.48 -1.66
N GLN A 235 -9.80 -11.43 -2.60
CA GLN A 235 -10.88 -12.41 -2.67
C GLN A 235 -10.94 -13.32 -1.43
N ARG A 236 -9.79 -13.73 -0.85
CA ARG A 236 -9.76 -14.50 0.41
C ARG A 236 -10.28 -13.68 1.60
N GLN A 237 -10.02 -12.38 1.60
CA GLN A 237 -10.47 -11.47 2.66
C GLN A 237 -11.96 -11.19 2.58
N THR A 238 -12.54 -11.01 1.39
CA THR A 238 -13.90 -10.48 1.24
C THR A 238 -14.95 -11.50 0.77
N THR A 239 -14.53 -12.62 0.19
CA THR A 239 -15.42 -13.66 -0.38
C THR A 239 -15.18 -15.03 0.26
N ASN A 240 -16.07 -15.99 0.00
CA ASN A 240 -15.87 -17.40 0.37
C ASN A 240 -15.43 -18.28 -0.82
N ILE A 241 -15.26 -17.72 -2.03
CA ILE A 241 -14.99 -18.46 -3.29
C ILE A 241 -13.69 -19.27 -3.23
N LEU A 242 -12.71 -18.78 -2.48
CA LEU A 242 -11.37 -19.37 -2.35
C LEU A 242 -11.15 -20.06 -1.00
N GLN A 243 -12.20 -20.26 -0.20
CA GLN A 243 -12.09 -20.92 1.10
C GLN A 243 -11.57 -22.36 0.92
N GLY A 244 -10.59 -22.75 1.74
CA GLY A 244 -9.97 -24.08 1.68
C GLY A 244 -9.00 -24.33 0.51
N LYS A 245 -8.92 -23.43 -0.49
CA LYS A 245 -8.01 -23.62 -1.63
C LYS A 245 -6.59 -23.15 -1.30
N SER A 246 -5.58 -23.92 -1.72
CA SER A 246 -4.17 -23.49 -1.70
C SER A 246 -3.95 -22.27 -2.62
N THR A 247 -2.87 -21.51 -2.43
CA THR A 247 -2.63 -20.30 -3.26
C THR A 247 -2.48 -20.64 -4.75
N ILE A 248 -1.87 -21.79 -5.08
CA ILE A 248 -1.69 -22.26 -6.46
C ILE A 248 -3.04 -22.70 -7.05
N SER A 249 -3.85 -23.44 -6.29
CA SER A 249 -5.20 -23.84 -6.71
C SER A 249 -6.11 -22.63 -6.92
N ALA A 250 -6.03 -21.64 -6.02
CA ALA A 250 -6.73 -20.37 -6.16
C ALA A 250 -6.34 -19.66 -7.46
N PHE A 251 -5.04 -19.50 -7.72
CA PHE A 251 -4.54 -18.88 -8.95
C PHE A 251 -5.05 -19.62 -10.20
N LYS A 252 -4.89 -20.95 -10.27
CA LYS A 252 -5.39 -21.76 -11.39
C LYS A 252 -6.90 -21.60 -11.59
N SER A 253 -7.67 -21.58 -10.50
CA SER A 253 -9.13 -21.41 -10.57
C SER A 253 -9.55 -20.04 -11.10
N ILE A 254 -8.83 -18.98 -10.72
CA ILE A 254 -9.09 -17.63 -11.20
C ILE A 254 -8.72 -17.50 -12.68
N VAL A 255 -7.53 -17.99 -13.08
CA VAL A 255 -7.10 -17.97 -14.49
C VAL A 255 -8.09 -18.74 -15.37
N LYS A 256 -8.56 -19.91 -14.93
CA LYS A 256 -9.58 -20.68 -15.67
C LYS A 256 -10.93 -19.95 -15.79
N LYS A 257 -11.34 -19.23 -14.75
CA LYS A 257 -12.65 -18.53 -14.73
C LYS A 257 -12.62 -17.18 -15.45
N GLU A 258 -11.51 -16.45 -15.38
CA GLU A 258 -11.46 -15.03 -15.76
C GLU A 258 -10.52 -14.74 -16.94
N GLY A 259 -9.54 -15.61 -17.20
CA GLY A 259 -8.49 -15.38 -18.20
C GLY A 259 -7.78 -14.03 -17.97
N PHE A 260 -7.66 -13.23 -19.03
CA PHE A 260 -7.04 -11.90 -18.98
C PHE A 260 -7.77 -10.90 -18.06
N LYS A 261 -9.04 -11.13 -17.71
CA LYS A 261 -9.78 -10.30 -16.75
C LYS A 261 -9.21 -10.40 -15.32
N LEU A 262 -8.26 -11.31 -15.07
CA LEU A 262 -7.41 -11.30 -13.87
C LEU A 262 -6.87 -9.90 -13.56
N TYR A 263 -6.44 -9.15 -14.58
CA TYR A 263 -5.87 -7.81 -14.46
C TYR A 263 -6.88 -6.66 -14.30
N ARG A 264 -8.18 -6.97 -14.17
CA ARG A 264 -9.22 -5.95 -13.99
C ARG A 264 -9.01 -5.17 -12.69
N GLY A 265 -8.86 -3.85 -12.81
CA GLY A 265 -8.64 -2.92 -11.69
C GLY A 265 -7.19 -2.47 -11.56
N ILE A 266 -6.26 -3.02 -12.35
CA ILE A 266 -4.84 -2.64 -12.28
C ILE A 266 -4.62 -1.15 -12.60
N TRP A 267 -5.34 -0.60 -13.57
CA TRP A 267 -5.27 0.81 -13.94
C TRP A 267 -5.73 1.72 -12.80
N THR A 268 -6.85 1.37 -12.14
CA THR A 268 -7.35 2.08 -10.96
C THR A 268 -6.31 2.06 -9.84
N GLN A 269 -5.66 0.91 -9.62
CA GLN A 269 -4.59 0.80 -8.63
C GLN A 269 -3.36 1.63 -9.01
N CYS A 270 -2.96 1.65 -10.29
CA CYS A 270 -1.82 2.44 -10.75
C CYS A 270 -2.09 3.93 -10.54
N ALA A 271 -3.25 4.42 -10.99
CA ALA A 271 -3.69 5.81 -10.79
C ALA A 271 -3.71 6.17 -9.30
N GLY A 272 -4.34 5.35 -8.46
CA GLY A 272 -4.39 5.59 -7.02
C GLY A 272 -3.02 5.62 -6.36
N SER A 273 -2.05 4.88 -6.89
CA SER A 273 -0.71 4.85 -6.30
C SER A 273 0.17 6.02 -6.72
N VAL A 274 0.05 6.47 -7.97
CA VAL A 274 0.70 7.70 -8.44
C VAL A 274 0.15 8.89 -7.66
N LEU A 275 -1.17 8.97 -7.53
CA LEU A 275 -1.86 9.99 -6.74
C LEU A 275 -1.43 9.94 -5.26
N SER A 276 -1.38 8.75 -4.68
CA SER A 276 -0.91 8.54 -3.31
C SER A 276 0.52 9.05 -3.11
N GLY A 277 1.43 8.80 -4.05
CA GLY A 277 2.81 9.27 -3.95
C GLY A 277 2.90 10.79 -4.06
N ALA A 278 2.18 11.38 -5.01
CA ALA A 278 2.16 12.83 -5.22
C ALA A 278 1.62 13.58 -4.00
N ILE A 279 0.46 13.18 -3.49
CA ILE A 279 -0.19 13.86 -2.37
C ILE A 279 0.62 13.68 -1.09
N PHE A 280 1.12 12.47 -0.81
CA PHE A 280 1.92 12.25 0.39
C PHE A 280 3.18 13.12 0.40
N ASN A 281 3.93 13.17 -0.72
CA ASN A 281 5.14 13.99 -0.82
C ASN A 281 4.83 15.49 -0.69
N MET A 282 3.74 15.95 -1.33
CA MET A 282 3.29 17.34 -1.21
C MET A 282 2.89 17.69 0.23
N SER A 283 2.05 16.87 0.86
CA SER A 283 1.63 17.07 2.25
C SER A 283 2.84 17.07 3.19
N TRP A 284 3.75 16.12 3.03
CA TRP A 284 4.97 16.04 3.81
C TRP A 284 5.83 17.31 3.66
N PHE A 285 6.03 17.79 2.44
CA PHE A 285 6.79 19.02 2.17
C PHE A 285 6.15 20.25 2.83
N LEU A 286 4.83 20.42 2.70
CA LEU A 286 4.10 21.53 3.33
C LEU A 286 4.20 21.49 4.85
N PHE A 287 4.09 20.30 5.47
CA PHE A 287 4.26 20.14 6.92
C PHE A 287 5.70 20.44 7.37
N GLN A 288 6.70 20.08 6.57
CA GLN A 288 8.08 20.43 6.87
C GLN A 288 8.31 21.94 6.81
N LYS A 289 7.82 22.61 5.75
CA LYS A 289 7.95 24.06 5.56
C LYS A 289 7.29 24.86 6.67
N ASN A 290 6.05 24.53 7.02
CA ASN A 290 5.32 25.24 8.08
C ASN A 290 5.96 25.07 9.47
N ASN A 291 6.59 23.93 9.73
CA ASN A 291 7.27 23.68 11.00
C ASN A 291 8.68 24.29 11.09
N GLN A 292 9.26 24.72 9.96
CA GLN A 292 10.46 25.57 9.97
C GLN A 292 10.06 27.01 10.30
N LEU A 293 9.01 27.52 9.65
CA LEU A 293 8.47 28.87 9.90
C LEU A 293 7.92 29.10 11.32
N SER A 294 7.59 28.04 12.06
CA SER A 294 7.11 28.13 13.45
C SER A 294 8.26 28.13 14.48
N LYS A 295 9.50 27.90 14.05
CA LYS A 295 10.70 27.91 14.92
C LYS A 295 11.52 29.20 14.78
N ASP A 296 11.13 30.07 13.85
CA ASP A 296 11.65 31.42 13.64
C ASP A 296 10.66 32.44 14.23
#